data_AF-A0A8J3DLJ3-F1
#
_entry.id   AF-A0A8J3DLJ3-F1
#
_cell.length_a   1.000
_cell.length_b   1.000
_cell.length_c   1.000
_cell.angle_alpha   90.00
_cell.angle_beta   90.00
_cell.angle_gamma   90.00
#
_symmetry.space_group_name_H-M   'P 1'
#
loop_
_entity.id
_entity.type
_entity.pdbx_description
1 polymer ?
#
loop_
_entity_poly.entity_id
_entity_poly.type
_entity_poly.pdbx_seq_one_letter_code
_entity_poly.pdbx_strand_id
1 'polypeptide(L)'
;MVTPLEDVERLFNAVKNLRNERRKMQKLSQRALHANGPKASQKANVDLNWQAFHINKIEHLVHAVAVDCGFADLREPNHYKPYSVKLTGFHEYEVVPEKPRDLRLPSVALT
;
A
#
# COMPACT_ATOMS: atom_id res chain seq x y z
N MET A 1 -20.13 -7.81 -16.87
CA MET A 1 -20.74 -6.54 -16.42
C MET A 1 -19.78 -5.42 -16.73
N VAL A 2 -20.26 -4.24 -17.11
CA VAL A 2 -19.40 -3.07 -17.31
C VAL A 2 -19.08 -2.48 -15.93
N THR A 3 -17.80 -2.26 -15.64
CA THR A 3 -17.34 -1.66 -14.38
C THR A 3 -17.93 -0.25 -14.22
N PRO A 4 -18.56 0.08 -13.07
CA PRO A 4 -19.09 1.41 -12.82
C PRO A 4 -18.03 2.51 -12.96
N LEU A 5 -18.40 3.68 -13.49
CA LEU A 5 -17.47 4.79 -13.68
C LEU A 5 -16.79 5.22 -12.36
N GLU A 6 -17.54 5.23 -11.26
CA GLU A 6 -17.03 5.58 -9.92
C GLU A 6 -15.88 4.66 -9.48
N ASP A 7 -15.93 3.38 -9.85
CA ASP A 7 -14.88 2.41 -9.53
C ASP A 7 -13.62 2.66 -10.36
N VAL A 8 -13.80 3.02 -11.63
CA VAL A 8 -12.70 3.42 -12.51
C VAL A 8 -12.03 4.70 -12.00
N GLU A 9 -12.81 5.70 -11.54
CA GLU A 9 -12.28 6.92 -10.93
C GLU A 9 -11.53 6.64 -9.62
N ARG A 10 -12.07 5.73 -8.79
CA ARG A 10 -11.40 5.28 -7.56
C ARG A 10 -10.05 4.62 -7.88
N LEU A 11 -10.00 3.76 -8.90
CA LEU A 11 -8.76 3.13 -9.36
C LEU A 11 -7.75 4.16 -9.86
N PHE A 12 -8.20 5.09 -10.71
CA PHE A 12 -7.35 6.16 -11.24
C PHE A 12 -6.73 6.99 -10.11
N ASN A 13 -7.53 7.38 -9.12
CA ASN A 13 -7.04 8.14 -7.97
C ASN A 13 -6.05 7.34 -7.12
N ALA A 14 -6.31 6.05 -6.89
CA ALA A 14 -5.40 5.17 -6.15
C ALA A 14 -4.03 5.04 -6.86
N VAL A 15 -4.04 4.81 -8.18
CA VAL A 15 -2.81 4.72 -8.99
C VAL A 15 -2.06 6.06 -9.03
N LYS A 16 -2.78 7.18 -9.18
CA LYS A 16 -2.18 8.52 -9.11
C LYS A 16 -1.50 8.77 -7.77
N ASN A 17 -2.12 8.32 -6.68
CA ASN A 17 -1.53 8.41 -5.34
C ASN A 17 -0.26 7.55 -5.23
N LEU A 18 -0.33 6.28 -5.66
CA LEU A 18 0.84 5.39 -5.68
C LEU A 18 2.02 5.99 -6.44
N ARG A 19 1.77 6.55 -7.62
CA ARG A 19 2.78 7.26 -8.42
C ARG A 19 3.42 8.40 -7.64
N ASN A 20 2.63 9.20 -6.93
CA ASN A 20 3.15 10.33 -6.16
C ASN A 20 4.02 9.86 -4.98
N GLU A 21 3.61 8.81 -4.27
CA GLU A 21 4.42 8.23 -3.19
C GLU A 21 5.72 7.59 -3.70
N ARG A 22 5.68 6.90 -4.85
CA ARG A 22 6.88 6.38 -5.51
C ARG A 22 7.85 7.50 -5.90
N ARG A 23 7.35 8.65 -6.37
CA ARG A 23 8.18 9.85 -6.62
C ARG A 23 8.80 10.42 -5.34
N LYS A 24 8.07 10.43 -4.22
CA LYS A 24 8.63 10.85 -2.92
C LYS A 24 9.76 9.90 -2.49
N MET A 25 9.54 8.59 -2.63
CA MET A 25 10.55 7.57 -2.34
C MET A 25 11.83 7.76 -3.16
N GLN A 26 11.71 8.05 -4.46
CA GLN A 26 12.88 8.34 -5.30
C GLN A 26 13.67 9.55 -4.77
N LYS A 27 12.99 10.65 -4.41
CA LYS A 27 13.64 11.83 -3.84
C LYS A 27 14.32 11.54 -2.50
N LEU A 28 13.67 10.77 -1.62
CA LEU A 28 14.23 10.38 -0.33
C LEU A 28 15.45 9.46 -0.51
N SER A 29 15.38 8.52 -1.45
CA SER A 29 16.48 7.61 -1.77
C SER A 29 17.70 8.37 -2.29
N GLN A 30 17.49 9.33 -3.18
CA GLN A 30 18.56 10.21 -3.66
C GLN A 30 19.19 11.01 -2.51
N ARG A 31 18.39 11.56 -1.59
CA ARG A 31 18.91 12.25 -0.41
C ARG A 31 19.68 11.33 0.53
N ALA A 32 19.22 10.08 0.69
CA ALA A 32 19.88 9.08 1.51
C ALA A 32 21.26 8.70 0.97
N LEU A 33 21.39 8.60 -0.37
CA LEU A 33 22.66 8.31 -1.05
C LEU A 33 23.72 9.39 -0.77
N HIS A 34 23.30 10.64 -0.60
CA HIS A 34 24.19 11.77 -0.31
C HIS A 34 24.22 12.15 1.18
N ALA A 35 23.73 11.29 2.08
CA ALA A 35 23.72 11.56 3.50
C ALA A 35 25.14 11.46 4.10
N ASN A 36 25.62 12.55 4.68
CA ASN A 36 26.97 12.62 5.23
C ASN A 36 26.97 12.39 6.75
N GLY A 37 27.65 11.33 7.16
CA GLY A 37 27.88 10.97 8.56
C GLY A 37 26.74 10.16 9.20
N PRO A 38 27.03 9.49 10.33
CA PRO A 38 26.16 8.43 10.87
C PRO A 38 24.73 8.89 11.21
N LYS A 39 24.58 10.09 11.78
CA LYS A 39 23.27 10.64 12.15
C LYS A 39 22.40 10.93 10.93
N ALA A 40 22.99 11.45 9.86
CA ALA A 40 22.28 11.77 8.64
C ALA A 40 21.80 10.49 7.93
N SER A 41 22.68 9.48 7.85
CA SER A 41 22.32 8.17 7.28
C SER A 41 21.23 7.48 8.09
N GLN A 42 21.31 7.52 9.42
CA GLN A 42 20.27 6.97 10.29
C GLN A 42 18.91 7.63 10.06
N LYS A 43 18.88 8.97 10.01
CA LYS A 43 17.63 9.70 9.72
C LYS A 43 17.08 9.33 8.34
N ALA A 44 17.94 9.27 7.33
CA ALA A 44 17.53 8.93 5.97
C ALA A 44 16.91 7.53 5.88
N ASN A 45 17.49 6.55 6.57
CA ASN A 45 16.93 5.19 6.67
C ASN A 45 15.56 5.18 7.34
N VAL A 46 15.37 5.94 8.41
CA VAL A 46 14.06 6.08 9.08
C VAL A 46 13.04 6.67 8.10
N ASP A 47 13.37 7.78 7.45
CA ASP A 47 12.48 8.42 6.46
C ASP A 47 12.10 7.45 5.32
N LEU A 48 13.06 6.65 4.84
CA LEU A 48 12.84 5.64 3.80
C LEU A 48 11.93 4.50 4.28
N ASN A 49 12.12 3.98 5.49
CA ASN A 49 11.26 2.93 6.05
C ASN A 49 9.81 3.40 6.16
N TRP A 50 9.60 4.62 6.63
CA TRP A 50 8.28 5.24 6.67
C TRP A 50 7.65 5.38 5.28
N GLN A 51 8.43 5.84 4.30
CA GLN A 51 7.93 5.99 2.94
C GLN A 51 7.60 4.65 2.28
N ALA A 52 8.41 3.61 2.51
CA ALA A 52 8.16 2.25 2.04
C ALA A 52 6.87 1.69 2.62
N PHE A 53 6.64 1.91 3.91
CA PHE A 53 5.40 1.53 4.59
C PHE A 53 4.17 2.19 3.99
N HIS A 54 4.21 3.51 3.73
CA HIS A 54 3.12 4.22 3.08
C HIS A 54 2.82 3.68 1.68
N ILE A 55 3.87 3.40 0.89
CA ILE A 55 3.73 2.80 -0.44
C ILE A 55 3.02 1.45 -0.33
N ASN A 56 3.46 0.58 0.59
CA ASN A 56 2.89 -0.76 0.73
C ASN A 56 1.38 -0.71 1.03
N LYS A 57 0.94 0.17 1.94
CA LYS A 57 -0.50 0.37 2.23
C LYS A 57 -1.28 0.78 0.98
N ILE A 58 -0.72 1.66 0.17
CA ILE A 58 -1.38 2.12 -1.06
C ILE A 58 -1.37 1.04 -2.13
N GLU A 59 -0.34 0.20 -2.20
CA GLU A 59 -0.31 -0.94 -3.11
C GLU A 59 -1.41 -1.95 -2.82
N HIS A 60 -1.68 -2.23 -1.54
CA HIS A 60 -2.83 -3.05 -1.16
C HIS A 60 -4.16 -2.42 -1.61
N LEU A 61 -4.33 -1.10 -1.43
CA LEU A 61 -5.51 -0.39 -1.90
C LEU A 61 -5.64 -0.45 -3.43
N VAL A 62 -4.57 -0.16 -4.17
CA VAL A 62 -4.56 -0.20 -5.64
C VAL A 62 -4.94 -1.59 -6.12
N HIS A 63 -4.34 -2.63 -5.52
CA HIS A 63 -4.66 -4.01 -5.85
C HIS A 63 -6.13 -4.32 -5.59
N ALA A 64 -6.64 -3.99 -4.39
CA ALA A 64 -8.02 -4.27 -4.03
C ALA A 64 -9.01 -3.62 -5.00
N VAL A 65 -8.77 -2.37 -5.38
CA VAL A 65 -9.64 -1.64 -6.32
C VAL A 65 -9.48 -2.16 -7.75
N ALA A 66 -8.27 -2.58 -8.15
CA ALA A 66 -8.06 -3.21 -9.46
C ALA A 66 -8.82 -4.53 -9.60
N VAL A 67 -8.89 -5.33 -8.52
CA VAL A 67 -9.74 -6.52 -8.46
C VAL A 67 -11.22 -6.14 -8.55
N ASP A 68 -11.68 -5.17 -7.75
CA ASP A 68 -13.07 -4.69 -7.77
C ASP A 68 -13.49 -4.24 -9.19
N CYS A 69 -12.55 -3.70 -9.97
CA CYS A 69 -12.78 -3.25 -11.36
C CYS A 69 -12.66 -4.35 -12.42
N GLY A 70 -12.24 -5.57 -12.06
CA GLY A 70 -11.98 -6.67 -13.00
C GLY A 70 -10.67 -6.54 -13.80
N PHE A 71 -9.73 -5.70 -13.36
CA PHE A 71 -8.42 -5.51 -14.02
C PHE A 71 -7.29 -6.34 -13.40
N ALA A 72 -7.53 -6.98 -12.26
CA ALA A 72 -6.57 -7.84 -11.59
C ALA A 72 -7.28 -9.04 -10.96
N ASP A 73 -6.55 -10.16 -10.86
CA ASP A 73 -7.04 -11.35 -10.20
C ASP A 73 -6.93 -11.23 -8.68
N LEU A 74 -7.81 -11.95 -7.98
CA LEU A 74 -7.70 -12.15 -6.54
C LEU A 74 -6.39 -12.86 -6.20
N ARG A 75 -5.61 -12.28 -5.30
CA ARG A 75 -4.47 -12.95 -4.66
C ARG A 75 -4.92 -13.95 -3.59
N GLU A 76 -4.00 -14.81 -3.20
CA GLU A 76 -4.16 -15.74 -2.08
C GLU A 76 -4.70 -15.03 -0.81
N PRO A 77 -5.60 -15.66 -0.03
CA PRO A 77 -6.21 -15.04 1.15
C PRO A 77 -5.22 -14.47 2.16
N ASN A 78 -4.02 -15.07 2.27
CA ASN A 78 -2.95 -14.59 3.15
C ASN A 78 -2.45 -13.18 2.78
N HIS A 79 -2.60 -12.76 1.52
CA HIS A 79 -2.19 -11.43 1.07
C HIS A 79 -2.99 -10.29 1.73
N TYR A 80 -4.20 -10.60 2.22
CA TYR A 80 -5.13 -9.64 2.80
C TYR A 80 -5.26 -9.76 4.32
N LYS A 81 -4.47 -10.64 4.94
CA LYS A 81 -4.47 -10.79 6.40
C LYS A 81 -3.79 -9.59 7.05
N PRO A 82 -4.22 -9.19 8.25
CA PRO A 82 -3.47 -8.22 9.04
C PRO A 82 -2.04 -8.68 9.26
N TYR A 83 -1.10 -7.73 9.31
CA TYR A 83 0.30 -8.00 9.58
C TYR A 83 0.92 -6.86 10.40
N SER A 84 1.97 -7.19 11.17
CA SER A 84 2.74 -6.21 11.91
C SER A 84 3.98 -5.77 11.12
N VAL A 85 4.33 -4.48 11.22
CA VAL A 85 5.56 -3.94 10.64
C VAL A 85 6.32 -3.16 11.69
N LYS A 86 7.59 -3.52 11.87
CA LYS A 86 8.53 -2.76 12.68
C LYS A 86 9.30 -1.79 11.79
N LEU A 87 8.94 -0.51 11.85
CA LEU A 87 9.56 0.55 11.02
C LEU A 87 10.89 1.03 11.59
N THR A 88 11.02 0.99 12.92
CA THR A 88 12.25 1.32 13.66
C THR A 88 12.31 0.47 14.94
N GLY A 89 13.38 0.60 15.72
CA GLY A 89 13.52 -0.10 17.01
C GLY A 89 12.35 0.09 17.98
N PHE A 90 11.64 1.23 17.90
CA PHE A 90 10.59 1.64 18.84
C PHE A 90 9.20 1.78 18.21
N HIS A 91 9.06 1.57 16.90
CA HIS A 91 7.81 1.79 16.19
C HIS A 91 7.35 0.51 15.50
N GLU A 92 6.27 -0.07 16.03
CA GLU A 92 5.57 -1.21 15.47
C GLU A 92 4.13 -0.80 15.13
N TYR A 93 3.66 -1.21 13.96
CA TYR A 93 2.33 -0.87 13.46
C TYR A 93 1.61 -2.13 13.00
N GLU A 94 0.36 -2.26 13.44
CA GLU A 94 -0.58 -3.21 12.87
C GLU A 94 -1.21 -2.63 11.60
N VAL A 95 -1.13 -3.36 10.51
CA VAL A 95 -1.76 -3.00 9.24
C VAL A 95 -2.88 -3.97 8.96
N VAL A 96 -4.04 -3.43 8.64
CA VAL A 96 -5.14 -4.17 8.03
C VAL A 96 -5.20 -3.78 6.55
N PRO A 97 -4.78 -4.65 5.63
CA PRO A 97 -4.85 -4.37 4.19
C PRO A 97 -6.29 -4.15 3.73
N GLU A 98 -6.47 -3.22 2.79
CA GLU A 98 -7.74 -3.12 2.07
C GLU A 98 -7.98 -4.42 1.31
N LYS A 99 -9.19 -4.97 1.45
CA LYS A 99 -9.61 -6.18 0.74
C LYS A 99 -10.50 -5.81 -0.45
N PRO A 100 -10.53 -6.56 -1.55
CA PRO A 100 -11.59 -6.47 -2.56
C PRO A 100 -12.99 -6.66 -1.95
N ARG A 101 -14.03 -6.07 -2.53
CA ARG A 101 -15.44 -6.14 -2.09
C ARG A 101 -15.93 -7.58 -1.89
N ASP A 102 -15.57 -8.48 -2.78
CA ASP A 102 -15.98 -9.90 -2.73
C ASP A 102 -15.44 -10.61 -1.48
N LEU A 103 -14.34 -10.12 -0.90
CA LEU A 103 -13.78 -10.64 0.36
C LEU A 103 -14.25 -9.85 1.60
N ARG A 104 -15.04 -8.79 1.43
CA ARG A 104 -15.63 -7.99 2.52
C ARG A 104 -17.01 -8.47 2.91
N LEU A 105 -17.76 -9.07 1.99
CA LEU A 105 -19.10 -9.58 2.29
C LEU A 105 -18.98 -10.78 3.25
N PRO A 106 -19.72 -10.81 4.37
CA PRO A 106 -19.90 -12.05 5.10
C PRO A 106 -20.53 -13.04 4.12
N SER A 107 -20.02 -14.26 4.08
CA SER A 107 -20.67 -15.35 3.33
C SER A 107 -22.15 -15.31 3.68
N VAL A 108 -23.01 -14.94 2.73
CA VAL A 108 -24.43 -15.16 2.89
C VAL A 108 -24.54 -16.65 3.11
N ALA A 109 -24.88 -17.04 4.34
CA ALA A 109 -25.11 -18.42 4.68
C ALA A 109 -26.27 -18.87 3.79
N LEU A 110 -25.94 -19.63 2.75
CA LEU A 110 -26.92 -20.38 1.98
C LEU A 110 -27.38 -21.52 2.89
N THR A 111 -28.38 -21.24 3.72
CA THR A 111 -29.28 -22.24 4.32
C THR A 111 -30.45 -22.50 3.39
#